data_AF-A0A6B2SHU5-F1
#
_entry.id   AF-A0A6B2SHU5-F1
#
_cell.length_a   1.000
_cell.length_b   1.000
_cell.length_c   1.000
_cell.angle_alpha   90.00
_cell.angle_beta   90.00
_cell.angle_gamma   90.00
#
_symmetry.space_group_name_H-M   'P 1'
#
loop_
_entity.id
_entity.type
_entity.pdbx_description
1 polymer ?
#
loop_
_entity_poly.entity_id
_entity_poly.type
_entity_poly.pdbx_seq_one_letter_code
_entity_poly.pdbx_strand_id
1 'polypeptide(L)'
;MADARVVHTVDRRLGSRQLAQLLTGTVGERPGYRALASGVRTLLLDGRVPLHTRLPAERELASALGVSRATVTAAYDVLREGGYALSRRGAGTWTELPQGQRPS
;
A
#
# COMPACT_ATOMS: atom_id res chain seq x y z
N MET A 1 26.55 -2.42 -0.62
CA MET A 1 25.90 -3.74 -0.76
C MET A 1 24.38 -3.56 -0.75
N ALA A 2 23.80 -3.17 -1.88
CA ALA A 2 22.35 -3.10 -2.08
C ALA A 2 22.06 -3.79 -3.42
N ASP A 3 21.68 -5.06 -3.37
CA ASP A 3 21.33 -5.82 -4.56
C ASP A 3 19.87 -5.53 -4.90
N ALA A 4 19.66 -4.39 -5.57
CA ALA A 4 18.38 -3.95 -6.07
C ALA A 4 18.00 -4.75 -7.32
N ARG A 5 17.50 -5.97 -7.12
CA ARG A 5 16.85 -6.71 -8.19
C ARG A 5 15.46 -6.14 -8.44
N VAL A 6 15.41 -5.19 -9.37
CA VAL A 6 14.19 -4.73 -10.03
C VAL A 6 13.63 -5.90 -10.82
N VAL A 7 12.59 -6.54 -10.30
CA VAL A 7 11.89 -7.61 -11.02
C VAL A 7 10.82 -6.97 -11.92
N HIS A 8 10.60 -7.54 -13.10
CA HIS A 8 9.68 -7.15 -14.19
C HIS A 8 8.20 -7.57 -14.06
N THR A 9 7.32 -6.72 -14.61
CA THR A 9 5.91 -6.89 -15.02
C THR A 9 5.33 -8.30 -15.06
N VAL A 10 4.64 -8.69 -13.98
CA VAL A 10 3.59 -9.72 -13.93
C VAL A 10 2.47 -9.08 -13.09
N ASP A 11 1.20 -9.48 -13.19
CA ASP A 11 0.14 -9.08 -12.24
C ASP A 11 0.60 -9.46 -10.82
N ARG A 12 1.35 -8.56 -10.18
CA ARG A 12 1.92 -8.79 -8.87
C ARG A 12 0.83 -8.49 -7.89
N ARG A 13 0.38 -9.55 -7.22
CA ARG A 13 -0.40 -9.43 -6.01
C ARG A 13 0.60 -9.39 -4.86
N LEU A 14 0.58 -8.29 -4.11
CA LEU A 14 1.30 -8.26 -2.84
C LEU A 14 0.47 -9.01 -1.80
N GLY A 15 1.05 -10.04 -1.18
CA GLY A 15 0.36 -10.79 -0.14
C GLY A 15 0.15 -9.95 1.13
N SER A 16 -0.98 -10.14 1.82
CA SER A 16 -1.32 -9.42 3.06
C SER A 16 -0.24 -9.53 4.14
N ARG A 17 0.28 -10.75 4.38
CA ARG A 17 1.37 -11.01 5.35
C ARG A 17 2.66 -10.30 4.97
N GLN A 18 3.02 -10.30 3.70
CA GLN A 18 4.25 -9.65 3.22
C GLN A 18 4.16 -8.14 3.40
N LEU A 19 3.02 -7.52 3.03
CA LEU A 19 2.81 -6.10 3.26
C LEU A 19 2.80 -5.76 4.75
N ALA A 20 2.16 -6.58 5.59
CA ALA A 20 2.15 -6.37 7.04
C ALA A 20 3.57 -6.35 7.64
N GLN A 21 4.43 -7.31 7.25
CA GLN A 21 5.83 -7.35 7.71
C GLN A 21 6.62 -6.09 7.35
N LEU A 22 6.47 -5.59 6.11
CA LEU A 22 7.13 -4.36 5.68
C LEU A 22 6.65 -3.13 6.48
N LEU A 23 5.35 -3.09 6.78
CA LEU A 23 4.74 -2.00 7.52
C LEU A 23 5.12 -2.00 9.00
N THR A 24 5.10 -3.14 9.69
CA THR A 24 5.47 -3.23 11.11
C THR A 24 6.88 -2.67 11.38
N GLY A 25 7.83 -2.93 10.48
CA GLY A 25 9.18 -2.36 10.58
C GLY A 25 9.29 -0.85 10.33
N THR A 26 8.23 -0.22 9.80
CA THR A 26 8.22 1.20 9.41
C THR A 26 7.35 2.05 10.36
N VAL A 27 6.20 1.53 10.79
CA VAL A 27 5.17 2.30 11.53
C VAL A 27 4.84 1.75 12.91
N GLY A 28 5.51 0.67 13.34
CA GLY A 28 5.27 0.02 14.64
C GLY A 28 4.06 -0.91 14.65
N GLU A 29 3.72 -1.40 15.85
CA GLU A 29 2.59 -2.32 16.04
C GLU A 29 1.24 -1.58 16.04
N ARG A 30 0.25 -2.15 15.35
CA ARG A 30 -1.14 -1.64 15.26
C ARG A 30 -1.26 -0.15 14.89
N PRO A 31 -0.74 0.26 13.73
CA PRO A 31 -0.76 1.66 13.32
C PRO A 31 -2.18 2.20 13.13
N GLY A 32 -2.41 3.47 13.50
CA GLY A 32 -3.59 4.21 13.06
C GLY A 32 -3.58 4.43 11.54
N TYR A 33 -4.74 4.78 10.95
CA TYR A 33 -4.89 4.82 9.50
C TYR A 33 -3.92 5.78 8.78
N ARG A 34 -3.59 6.93 9.39
CA ARG A 34 -2.63 7.89 8.82
C ARG A 34 -1.21 7.36 8.80
N ALA A 35 -0.79 6.70 9.89
CA ALA A 35 0.52 6.05 9.97
C ALA A 35 0.59 4.91 8.95
N LEU A 36 -0.46 4.09 8.86
CA LEU A 36 -0.58 3.02 7.89
C LEU A 36 -0.46 3.54 6.44
N ALA A 37 -1.22 4.57 6.07
CA ALA A 37 -1.15 5.17 4.74
C ALA A 37 0.25 5.75 4.45
N SER A 38 0.86 6.42 5.44
CA SER A 38 2.21 6.99 5.30
C SER A 38 3.27 5.90 5.13
N GLY A 39 3.14 4.77 5.84
CA GLY A 39 4.00 3.61 5.69
C GLY A 39 3.89 3.00 4.29
N VAL A 40 2.67 2.77 3.80
CA VAL A 40 2.46 2.24 2.43
C VAL A 40 3.04 3.19 1.39
N ARG A 41 2.80 4.51 1.53
CA ARG A 41 3.36 5.53 0.63
C ARG A 41 4.89 5.51 0.64
N THR A 42 5.50 5.44 1.82
CA THR A 42 6.96 5.39 1.96
C THR A 42 7.53 4.17 1.25
N LEU A 43 6.97 2.98 1.52
CA LEU A 43 7.39 1.75 0.87
C LEU A 43 7.20 1.77 -0.65
N LEU A 44 6.16 2.45 -1.14
CA LEU A 44 5.92 2.62 -2.58
C LEU A 44 6.97 3.53 -3.22
N LEU A 45 7.27 4.67 -2.60
CA LEU A 45 8.28 5.62 -3.06
C LEU A 45 9.70 5.04 -3.00
N ASP A 46 9.97 4.19 -2.02
CA ASP A 46 11.23 3.45 -1.88
C ASP A 46 11.32 2.23 -2.83
N GLY A 47 10.26 1.93 -3.59
CA GLY A 47 10.20 0.79 -4.51
C GLY A 47 10.07 -0.59 -3.84
N ARG A 48 9.89 -0.63 -2.51
CA ARG A 48 9.70 -1.87 -1.73
C ARG A 48 8.29 -2.44 -1.90
N VAL A 49 7.30 -1.57 -2.14
CA VAL A 49 6.01 -1.93 -2.70
C VAL A 49 6.05 -1.52 -4.18
N PRO A 50 5.88 -2.45 -5.13
CA PRO A 50 5.98 -2.09 -6.54
C PRO A 50 4.79 -1.24 -6.99
N LEU A 51 5.01 -0.47 -8.06
CA LEU A 51 3.95 0.23 -8.78
C LEU A 51 3.03 -0.74 -9.50
N HIS A 52 1.81 -0.28 -9.79
CA HIS A 52 0.79 -1.02 -10.54
C HIS A 52 0.59 -2.44 -9.98
N THR A 53 0.64 -2.56 -8.66
CA THR A 53 0.53 -3.81 -7.92
C THR A 53 -0.77 -3.81 -7.15
N ARG A 54 -1.47 -4.93 -7.16
CA ARG A 54 -2.72 -5.07 -6.40
C ARG A 54 -2.39 -5.15 -4.92
N LEU A 55 -2.95 -4.21 -4.15
CA LEU A 55 -2.92 -4.25 -2.70
C LEU A 55 -3.81 -5.38 -2.16
N PRO A 56 -3.47 -5.94 -0.98
CA PRO A 56 -4.29 -6.96 -0.35
C PRO A 56 -5.70 -6.45 -0.05
N ALA A 57 -6.66 -7.38 0.02
CA ALA A 57 -8.01 -7.06 0.46
C ALA A 57 -7.98 -6.48 1.89
N GLU A 58 -8.85 -5.52 2.17
CA GLU A 58 -8.87 -4.77 3.44
C GLU A 58 -8.96 -5.70 4.65
N ARG A 59 -9.82 -6.73 4.56
CA ARG A 59 -10.03 -7.72 5.63
C ARG A 59 -8.78 -8.55 5.88
N GLU A 60 -8.06 -8.94 4.83
CA GLU A 60 -6.85 -9.75 4.96
C GLU A 60 -5.71 -8.95 5.58
N LEU A 61 -5.53 -7.70 5.13
CA LEU A 61 -4.50 -6.83 5.68
C LEU A 61 -4.81 -6.45 7.13
N ALA A 62 -6.08 -6.19 7.45
CA ALA A 62 -6.52 -5.89 8.82
C ALA A 62 -6.18 -7.06 9.78
N SER A 63 -6.50 -8.30 9.37
CA SER A 63 -6.14 -9.49 10.13
C SER A 63 -4.63 -9.65 10.29
N ALA A 64 -3.85 -9.40 9.24
CA ALA A 64 -2.39 -9.53 9.28
C ALA A 64 -1.71 -8.47 10.18
N LEU A 65 -2.28 -7.27 10.28
CA LEU A 65 -1.77 -6.16 11.12
C LEU A 65 -2.37 -6.15 12.53
N GLY A 66 -3.40 -6.96 12.81
CA GLY A 66 -4.13 -6.93 14.07
C GLY A 66 -4.86 -5.61 14.32
N VAL A 67 -5.35 -4.95 13.26
CA VAL A 67 -6.12 -3.69 13.31
C VAL A 67 -7.54 -3.91 12.80
N SER A 68 -8.42 -2.91 12.96
CA SER A 68 -9.77 -2.98 12.42
C SER A 68 -9.78 -2.88 10.88
N ARG A 69 -10.78 -3.48 10.22
CA ARG A 69 -11.01 -3.26 8.78
C ARG A 69 -11.17 -1.76 8.46
N ALA A 70 -11.89 -1.02 9.30
CA ALA A 70 -12.12 0.41 9.11
C ALA A 70 -10.81 1.21 9.07
N THR A 71 -9.81 0.81 9.87
CA THR A 71 -8.46 1.40 9.85
C THR A 71 -7.79 1.22 8.48
N VAL A 72 -7.91 0.03 7.89
CA VAL A 72 -7.34 -0.25 6.56
C VAL A 72 -8.11 0.47 5.46
N THR A 73 -9.45 0.47 5.52
CA THR A 73 -10.30 1.22 4.59
C THR A 73 -9.91 2.70 4.59
N ALA A 74 -9.86 3.34 5.76
CA ALA A 74 -9.46 4.74 5.89
C ALA A 74 -8.03 5.01 5.39
N ALA A 75 -7.10 4.07 5.59
CA ALA A 75 -5.74 4.22 5.06
C ALA A 75 -5.70 4.14 3.53
N TYR A 76 -6.47 3.22 2.94
CA TYR A 76 -6.61 3.13 1.48
C TYR A 76 -7.34 4.36 0.91
N ASP A 77 -8.29 4.94 1.65
CA ASP A 77 -8.95 6.19 1.26
C ASP A 77 -7.92 7.34 1.17
N VAL A 78 -7.08 7.51 2.19
CA VAL A 78 -6.00 8.52 2.18
C VAL A 78 -5.03 8.30 1.01
N LEU A 79 -4.66 7.05 0.70
CA LEU A 79 -3.79 6.75 -0.44
C LEU A 79 -4.45 7.12 -1.78
N ARG A 80 -5.76 6.87 -1.92
CA ARG A 80 -6.52 7.17 -3.14
C ARG A 80 -6.70 8.69 -3.32
N GLU A 81 -7.05 9.39 -2.26
CA GLU A 81 -7.14 10.86 -2.25
C GLU A 81 -5.78 11.49 -2.61
N GLY A 82 -4.69 10.91 -2.12
CA GLY A 82 -3.34 11.36 -2.43
C GLY A 82 -2.80 10.92 -3.80
N GLY A 83 -3.55 10.16 -4.60
CA GLY A 83 -3.11 9.66 -5.92
C GLY A 83 -2.10 8.50 -5.88
N TYR A 84 -1.86 7.90 -4.70
CA TYR A 84 -0.94 6.77 -4.53
C TYR A 84 -1.61 5.40 -4.74
N ALA A 85 -2.93 5.40 -4.91
CA ALA A 85 -3.70 4.21 -5.19
C ALA A 85 -4.93 4.52 -6.05
N LEU A 86 -5.41 3.52 -6.78
CA LEU A 86 -6.64 3.57 -7.56
C LEU A 86 -7.53 2.37 -7.25
N SER A 87 -8.84 2.61 -7.16
CA SER A 87 -9.85 1.54 -7.07
C SER A 87 -10.31 1.17 -8.48
N ARG A 88 -10.12 -0.09 -8.88
CA ARG A 88 -10.72 -0.61 -10.12
C ARG A 88 -11.96 -1.41 -9.76
N ARG A 89 -13.13 -1.05 -10.32
CA ARG A 89 -14.41 -1.73 -10.03
C ARG A 89 -14.25 -3.25 -10.14
N GLY A 90 -14.60 -3.96 -9.06
CA GLY A 90 -14.53 -5.43 -8.97
C GLY A 90 -13.12 -6.04 -8.90
N ALA A 91 -12.05 -5.24 -9.02
CA ALA A 91 -10.68 -5.74 -9.16
C ALA A 91 -9.73 -5.33 -8.01
N GLY A 92 -10.23 -4.59 -7.01
CA GLY A 92 -9.48 -4.19 -5.82
C GLY A 92 -8.75 -2.86 -5.96
N THR A 93 -7.86 -2.59 -4.99
CA THR A 93 -7.03 -1.38 -4.92
C THR A 93 -5.66 -1.66 -5.52
N TRP A 94 -5.15 -0.76 -6.35
CA TRP A 94 -3.87 -0.87 -7.04
C TRP A 94 -2.98 0.32 -6.70
N THR A 95 -1.67 0.11 -6.58
CA THR A 95 -0.70 1.19 -6.35
C THR A 95 -0.46 2.01 -7.61
N GLU A 96 -0.37 3.33 -7.45
CA GLU A 96 -0.16 4.30 -8.52
C GLU A 96 0.80 5.39 -8.01
N LEU A 97 1.42 6.17 -8.90
CA LEU A 97 1.98 7.46 -8.50
C LEU A 97 1.01 8.57 -8.87
N PRO A 98 0.94 9.66 -8.08
CA PRO A 98 0.18 10.83 -8.46
C PRO A 98 0.71 11.32 -9.81
N GLN A 99 -0.14 11.32 -10.84
CA GLN A 99 0.25 11.89 -12.12
C GLN A 99 0.44 13.39 -11.91
N GLY A 100 1.62 13.89 -12.26
CA GLY A 100 2.10 15.25 -11.97
C GLY A 100 0.94 16.24 -11.86
N GLN A 101 0.58 16.55 -10.62
CA GLN A 101 -0.56 17.40 -10.32
C GLN A 101 -0.17 18.79 -10.81
N ARG A 102 -0.60 19.16 -12.03
CA ARG A 102 -0.58 20.57 -12.43
C ARG A 102 -1.47 21.28 -11.41
N PRO A 103 -0.94 22.18 -10.58
CA PRO A 103 -1.79 23.00 -9.76
C PRO A 103 -2.72 23.77 -10.71
N SER A 104 -4.03 23.70 -10.47
CA SER A 104 -4.99 24.65 -11.01
C SER A 104 -4.81 25.99 -10.32
#